data_AF-A0A920FU18-F1
#
_entry.id   AF-A0A920FU18-F1
#
_cell.length_a   1.000
_cell.length_b   1.000
_cell.length_c   1.000
_cell.angle_alpha   90.00
_cell.angle_beta   90.00
_cell.angle_gamma   90.00
#
_symmetry.space_group_name_H-M   'P 1'
#
loop_
_entity.id
_entity.type
_entity.pdbx_description
1 polymer ?
#
loop_
_entity_poly.entity_id
_entity_poly.type
_entity_poly.pdbx_seq_one_letter_code
_entity_poly.pdbx_strand_id
1 'polypeptide(L)'
;MLDKSIKDVSLSEVIINLFDTARKFKLEVQPQLVLMQKTLLYTEGLGREFYPELDLWKTSKPILEKWMRKQKGPSALLSKLKENSADLLDILPDLPLSIKKFVYLMNNNKLDLESNFNKLNKIEKMIERNNKFYCRFVITFSLVSIIYINFLFNFPVINNIILLVGSLIFLIFILIYKPKSF
;
A
#
# COMPACT_ATOMS: atom_id res chain seq x y z
N MET A 1 -33.79 -6.35 11.94
CA MET A 1 -34.36 -7.62 11.45
C MET A 1 -33.61 -8.78 12.09
N LEU A 2 -33.91 -9.11 13.36
CA LEU A 2 -33.25 -10.20 14.10
C LEU A 2 -34.28 -11.08 14.83
N ASP A 3 -35.55 -11.03 14.43
CA ASP A 3 -36.68 -11.68 15.12
C ASP A 3 -37.39 -12.75 14.26
N LYS A 4 -36.69 -13.36 13.28
CA LYS A 4 -37.18 -14.61 12.66
C LYS A 4 -36.53 -15.80 13.36
N SER A 5 -37.37 -16.72 13.84
CA SER A 5 -36.95 -18.01 14.38
C SER A 5 -35.95 -18.67 13.41
N ILE A 6 -34.71 -18.88 13.87
CA ILE A 6 -33.59 -19.45 13.10
C ILE A 6 -33.89 -20.89 12.63
N LYS A 7 -35.01 -21.49 13.06
CA LYS A 7 -35.42 -22.86 12.70
C LYS A 7 -35.87 -23.04 11.24
N ASP A 8 -36.22 -21.95 10.54
CA ASP A 8 -36.75 -22.04 9.17
C ASP A 8 -35.80 -21.46 8.11
N VAL A 9 -34.61 -21.00 8.50
CA VAL A 9 -33.67 -20.36 7.58
C VAL A 9 -32.92 -21.43 6.81
N SER A 10 -33.24 -21.58 5.52
CA SER A 10 -32.46 -22.42 4.60
C SER A 10 -31.01 -21.96 4.51
N LEU A 11 -30.07 -22.91 4.39
CA LEU A 11 -28.65 -22.58 4.17
C LEU A 11 -28.50 -21.72 2.90
N SER A 12 -29.36 -21.98 1.93
CA SER A 12 -29.51 -21.21 0.69
C SER A 12 -29.69 -19.70 0.90
N GLU A 13 -30.57 -19.29 1.82
CA GLU A 13 -30.86 -17.87 2.09
C GLU A 13 -29.66 -17.16 2.71
N VAL A 14 -28.90 -17.85 3.57
CA VAL A 14 -27.66 -17.34 4.16
C VAL A 14 -26.58 -17.12 3.09
N ILE A 15 -26.43 -18.06 2.16
CA ILE A 15 -25.45 -17.99 1.07
C ILE A 15 -25.78 -16.84 0.11
N ILE A 16 -27.05 -16.66 -0.25
CA ILE A 16 -27.50 -15.57 -1.12
C ILE A 16 -27.21 -14.22 -0.48
N ASN A 17 -27.54 -14.06 0.81
CA ASN A 17 -27.26 -12.84 1.56
C ASN A 17 -25.74 -12.54 1.66
N LEU A 18 -24.91 -13.57 1.75
CA LEU A 18 -23.45 -13.42 1.74
C LEU A 18 -22.95 -12.88 0.39
N PHE A 19 -23.44 -13.42 -0.73
CA PHE A 19 -23.09 -12.91 -2.06
C PHE A 19 -23.59 -11.49 -2.29
N ASP A 20 -24.80 -11.15 -1.86
CA ASP A 20 -25.33 -9.80 -1.95
C ASP A 20 -24.48 -8.80 -1.17
N THR A 21 -24.04 -9.20 0.01
CA THR A 21 -23.13 -8.39 0.83
C THR A 21 -21.78 -8.25 0.12
N ALA A 22 -21.20 -9.34 -0.39
CA ALA A 22 -19.94 -9.30 -1.14
C ALA A 22 -20.02 -8.36 -2.37
N ARG A 23 -21.13 -8.41 -3.11
CA ARG A 23 -21.42 -7.51 -4.24
C ARG A 23 -21.55 -6.05 -3.80
N LYS A 24 -22.25 -5.76 -2.70
CA LYS A 24 -22.37 -4.41 -2.12
C LYS A 24 -21.02 -3.81 -1.75
N PHE A 25 -20.09 -4.64 -1.25
CA PHE A 25 -18.71 -4.24 -0.96
C PHE A 25 -17.77 -4.27 -2.17
N LYS A 26 -18.30 -4.43 -3.39
CA LYS A 26 -17.54 -4.48 -4.65
C LYS A 26 -16.42 -5.53 -4.65
N LEU A 27 -16.61 -6.64 -3.94
CA LEU A 27 -15.68 -7.77 -4.02
C LEU A 27 -15.88 -8.47 -5.37
N GLU A 28 -14.79 -8.72 -6.11
CA GLU A 28 -14.83 -9.55 -7.31
C GLU A 28 -15.14 -11.00 -6.92
N VAL A 29 -16.34 -11.46 -7.27
CA VAL A 29 -16.78 -12.80 -6.93
C VAL A 29 -16.20 -13.79 -7.92
N GLN A 30 -15.23 -14.60 -7.47
CA GLN A 30 -14.61 -15.60 -8.32
C GLN A 30 -15.60 -16.73 -8.70
N PRO A 31 -15.61 -17.20 -9.97
CA PRO A 31 -16.50 -18.27 -10.42
C PRO A 31 -16.41 -19.58 -9.61
N GLN A 32 -15.22 -19.90 -9.08
CA GLN A 32 -14.98 -21.10 -8.27
C GLN A 32 -15.77 -21.10 -6.96
N LEU A 33 -15.92 -19.92 -6.35
CA LEU A 33 -16.74 -19.75 -5.15
C LEU A 33 -18.21 -19.97 -5.47
N VAL A 34 -18.69 -19.52 -6.64
CA VAL A 34 -20.07 -19.74 -7.08
C VAL A 34 -20.35 -21.23 -7.30
N LEU A 35 -19.41 -21.98 -7.86
CA LEU A 35 -19.56 -23.42 -8.09
C LEU A 35 -19.64 -24.22 -6.78
N MET A 36 -18.76 -23.96 -5.81
CA MET A 36 -18.81 -24.62 -4.49
C MET A 36 -20.15 -24.36 -3.79
N GLN A 37 -20.65 -23.12 -3.89
CA GLN A 37 -21.92 -22.74 -3.32
C GLN A 37 -23.08 -23.46 -4.05
N LYS A 38 -23.00 -23.62 -5.38
CA LYS A 38 -23.95 -24.45 -6.13
C LYS A 38 -23.91 -25.92 -5.69
N THR A 39 -22.74 -26.48 -5.38
CA THR A 39 -22.63 -27.84 -4.84
C THR A 39 -23.29 -27.95 -3.47
N LEU A 40 -23.05 -27.00 -2.57
CA LEU A 40 -23.70 -26.96 -1.24
C LEU A 40 -25.23 -26.86 -1.34
N LEU A 41 -25.74 -25.99 -2.21
CA LEU A 41 -27.17 -25.85 -2.49
C LEU A 41 -27.76 -27.14 -3.08
N TYR A 42 -27.05 -27.79 -4.00
CA TYR A 42 -27.48 -29.05 -4.59
C TYR A 42 -27.55 -30.17 -3.54
N THR A 43 -26.56 -30.24 -2.64
CA THR A 43 -26.59 -31.19 -1.51
C THR A 43 -27.69 -30.90 -0.50
N GLU A 44 -28.09 -29.62 -0.30
CA GLU A 44 -29.27 -29.27 0.49
C GLU A 44 -30.56 -29.75 -0.18
N GLY A 45 -30.69 -29.52 -1.49
CA GLY A 45 -31.84 -29.98 -2.27
C GLY A 45 -32.00 -31.50 -2.24
N LEU A 46 -30.92 -32.24 -2.50
CA LEU A 46 -30.90 -33.70 -2.38
C LEU A 46 -31.20 -34.14 -0.94
N GLY A 47 -30.61 -33.49 0.06
CA GLY A 47 -30.86 -33.79 1.47
C GLY A 47 -32.33 -33.62 1.86
N ARG A 48 -33.01 -32.60 1.34
CA ARG A 48 -34.44 -32.35 1.57
C ARG A 48 -35.36 -33.27 0.77
N GLU A 49 -34.90 -33.80 -0.36
CA GLU A 49 -35.62 -34.84 -1.13
C GLU A 49 -35.74 -36.15 -0.32
N PHE A 50 -34.67 -36.54 0.39
CA PHE A 50 -34.68 -37.72 1.26
C PHE A 50 -35.20 -37.45 2.68
N TYR A 51 -34.97 -36.25 3.23
CA TYR A 51 -35.37 -35.86 4.58
C TYR A 51 -36.04 -34.47 4.54
N PRO A 52 -37.38 -34.39 4.40
CA PRO A 52 -38.09 -33.12 4.17
C PRO A 52 -37.90 -32.07 5.27
N GLU A 53 -37.65 -32.50 6.51
CA GLU A 53 -37.44 -31.64 7.68
C GLU A 53 -35.95 -31.32 7.96
N LEU A 54 -35.05 -31.65 7.03
CA LEU A 54 -33.61 -31.46 7.21
C LEU A 54 -33.23 -29.97 7.25
N ASP A 55 -32.73 -29.55 8.42
CA ASP A 55 -32.05 -28.27 8.62
C ASP A 55 -30.52 -28.48 8.62
N LEU A 56 -29.90 -28.18 7.48
CA LEU A 56 -28.44 -28.26 7.33
C LEU A 56 -27.69 -27.25 8.22
N TRP A 57 -28.29 -26.11 8.56
CA TRP A 57 -27.67 -25.11 9.41
C TRP A 57 -27.53 -25.63 10.84
N LYS A 58 -28.60 -26.20 11.40
CA LYS A 58 -28.59 -26.81 12.73
C LYS A 58 -27.57 -27.94 12.85
N THR A 59 -27.43 -28.75 11.79
CA THR A 59 -26.49 -29.87 11.76
C THR A 59 -25.04 -29.42 11.60
N SER A 60 -24.79 -28.39 10.79
CA SER A 60 -23.44 -27.92 10.45
C SER A 60 -22.85 -26.93 11.46
N LYS A 61 -23.70 -26.18 12.19
CA LYS A 61 -23.29 -25.19 13.19
C LYS A 61 -22.25 -25.70 14.20
N PRO A 62 -22.42 -26.84 14.89
CA PRO A 62 -21.41 -27.30 15.86
C PRO A 62 -20.06 -27.63 15.22
N ILE A 63 -20.07 -28.09 13.96
CA ILE A 63 -18.84 -28.40 13.21
C ILE A 63 -18.10 -27.10 12.88
N LEU A 64 -18.82 -26.11 12.34
CA LEU A 64 -18.29 -24.77 12.03
C LEU A 64 -17.74 -24.08 13.28
N GLU A 65 -18.44 -24.14 14.39
CA GLU A 65 -18.02 -23.52 15.65
C GLU A 65 -16.73 -24.17 16.20
N LYS A 66 -16.66 -25.50 16.19
CA LYS A 66 -15.46 -26.25 16.59
C LYS A 66 -14.27 -25.92 15.69
N TRP A 67 -14.49 -25.86 14.37
CA TRP A 67 -13.45 -25.50 13.40
C TRP A 67 -12.97 -24.06 13.58
N MET A 68 -13.90 -23.11 13.73
CA MET A 68 -13.57 -21.69 13.92
C MET A 68 -12.81 -21.46 15.23
N ARG A 69 -13.19 -22.14 16.32
CA ARG A 69 -12.43 -22.13 17.59
C ARG A 69 -11.02 -22.71 17.42
N LYS A 70 -10.84 -23.70 16.56
CA LYS A 70 -9.51 -24.26 16.24
C LYS A 70 -8.66 -23.32 15.39
N GLN A 71 -9.27 -22.53 14.49
CA GLN A 71 -8.56 -21.64 13.57
C GLN A 71 -8.28 -20.25 14.15
N LYS A 72 -9.24 -19.69 14.89
CA LYS A 72 -9.19 -18.32 15.45
C LYS A 72 -9.06 -18.29 16.98
N GLY A 73 -9.09 -19.45 17.64
CA GLY A 73 -9.02 -19.50 19.10
C GLY A 73 -7.62 -19.27 19.65
N PRO A 74 -7.51 -19.06 20.97
CA PRO A 74 -6.23 -18.87 21.65
C PRO A 74 -5.28 -20.06 21.47
N SER A 75 -5.82 -21.28 21.36
CA SER A 75 -5.02 -22.48 21.03
C SER A 75 -4.39 -22.40 19.63
N ALA A 76 -5.03 -21.74 18.68
CA ALA A 76 -4.50 -21.51 17.33
C ALA A 76 -3.33 -20.52 17.36
N LEU A 77 -3.44 -19.49 18.19
CA LEU A 77 -2.37 -18.52 18.40
C LEU A 77 -1.17 -19.19 19.07
N LEU A 78 -1.38 -19.96 20.13
CA LEU A 78 -0.31 -20.70 20.81
C LEU A 78 0.37 -21.73 19.91
N SER A 79 -0.39 -22.44 19.09
CA SER A 79 0.19 -23.38 18.11
C SER A 79 1.00 -22.66 17.05
N LYS A 80 0.52 -21.55 16.49
CA LYS A 80 1.30 -20.72 15.55
C LYS A 80 2.58 -20.15 16.16
N LEU A 81 2.53 -19.70 17.41
CA LEU A 81 3.71 -19.23 18.13
C LEU A 81 4.71 -20.37 18.37
N LYS A 82 4.22 -21.58 18.65
CA LYS A 82 5.06 -22.76 18.82
C LYS A 82 5.68 -23.23 17.50
N GLU A 83 4.92 -23.18 16.42
CA GLU A 83 5.36 -23.57 15.08
C GLU A 83 6.41 -22.60 14.54
N ASN A 84 6.23 -21.30 14.76
CA ASN A 84 7.19 -20.25 14.42
C ASN A 84 8.18 -19.96 15.55
N SER A 85 8.35 -20.86 16.52
CA SER A 85 9.16 -20.59 17.72
C SER A 85 10.63 -20.37 17.41
N ALA A 86 11.17 -21.06 16.39
CA ALA A 86 12.55 -20.86 15.94
C ALA A 86 12.77 -19.42 15.44
N ASP A 87 11.94 -18.96 14.51
CA ASP A 87 12.02 -17.60 13.97
C ASP A 87 11.78 -16.53 15.05
N LEU A 88 10.93 -16.82 16.03
CA LEU A 88 10.67 -15.92 17.16
C LEU A 88 11.86 -15.83 18.13
N LEU A 89 12.62 -16.92 18.33
CA LEU A 89 13.80 -16.92 19.18
C LEU A 89 14.91 -16.02 18.64
N ASP A 90 15.03 -15.92 17.31
CA ASP A 90 16.00 -15.05 16.66
C ASP A 90 15.63 -13.55 16.80
N ILE A 91 14.33 -13.23 16.89
CA ILE A 91 13.82 -11.84 16.98
C ILE A 91 13.65 -11.39 18.45
N LEU A 92 13.53 -12.34 19.39
CA LEU A 92 13.32 -12.09 20.81
C LEU A 92 14.35 -11.13 21.46
N PRO A 93 15.65 -11.17 21.12
CA PRO A 93 16.66 -10.28 21.71
C PRO A 93 16.47 -8.80 21.33
N ASP A 94 15.96 -8.53 20.12
CA ASP A 94 15.78 -7.18 19.58
C ASP A 94 14.40 -6.56 19.92
N LEU A 95 13.45 -7.41 20.29
CA LEU A 95 12.11 -7.03 20.74
C LEU A 95 12.12 -6.01 21.90
N PRO A 96 12.86 -6.22 23.03
CA PRO A 96 12.86 -5.27 24.15
C PRO A 96 13.44 -3.91 23.77
N LEU A 97 14.41 -3.85 22.86
CA LEU A 97 14.97 -2.58 22.37
C LEU A 97 13.93 -1.80 21.56
N SER A 98 13.20 -2.50 20.69
CA SER A 98 12.13 -1.90 19.88
C SER A 98 10.96 -1.42 20.73
N ILE A 99 10.55 -2.20 21.73
CA ILE A 99 9.51 -1.82 22.70
C ILE A 99 9.97 -0.63 23.54
N LYS A 100 11.20 -0.64 24.07
CA LYS A 100 11.75 0.50 24.82
C LYS A 100 11.79 1.76 23.97
N LYS A 101 12.20 1.65 22.70
CA LYS A 101 12.19 2.78 21.76
C LYS A 101 10.78 3.29 21.52
N PHE A 102 9.81 2.42 21.29
CA PHE A 102 8.41 2.79 21.11
C PHE A 102 7.82 3.48 22.36
N VAL A 103 8.03 2.90 23.54
CA VAL A 103 7.59 3.47 24.83
C VAL A 103 8.26 4.82 25.07
N TYR A 104 9.55 4.96 24.77
CA TYR A 104 10.27 6.23 24.88
C TYR A 104 9.75 7.30 23.90
N LEU A 105 9.37 6.91 22.68
CA LEU A 105 8.78 7.82 21.69
C LEU A 105 7.37 8.25 22.08
N MET A 106 6.58 7.33 22.63
CA MET A 106 5.22 7.58 23.13
C MET A 106 5.22 8.45 24.39
N ASN A 107 6.11 8.17 25.34
CA ASN A 107 6.21 8.92 26.60
C ASN A 107 6.70 10.36 26.40
N ASN A 108 7.50 10.61 25.37
CA ASN A 108 8.07 11.94 25.12
C ASN A 108 7.24 12.80 24.15
N ASN A 109 6.01 12.41 23.80
CA ASN A 109 5.19 13.04 22.74
C ASN A 109 5.96 13.26 21.42
N LYS A 110 7.03 12.50 21.16
CA LYS A 110 7.84 12.61 19.93
C LYS A 110 7.16 11.95 18.73
N LEU A 111 6.01 11.33 18.96
CA LEU A 111 5.04 10.92 17.95
C LEU A 111 4.16 12.09 17.51
N ASP A 112 4.67 13.32 17.53
CA ASP A 112 4.09 14.44 16.79
C ASP A 112 4.17 14.15 15.29
N LEU A 113 3.27 13.28 14.83
CA LEU A 113 3.02 12.99 13.42
C LEU A 113 2.78 14.30 12.68
N GLU A 114 2.11 15.26 13.32
CA GLU A 114 1.90 16.60 12.79
C GLU A 114 3.22 17.35 12.51
N SER A 115 4.20 17.28 13.41
CA SER A 115 5.52 17.90 13.18
C SER A 115 6.28 17.22 12.03
N ASN A 116 6.16 15.89 11.90
CA ASN A 116 6.82 15.13 10.85
C ASN A 116 6.13 15.33 9.50
N PHE A 117 4.80 15.35 9.43
CA PHE A 117 4.04 15.71 8.23
C PHE A 117 4.34 17.15 7.80
N ASN A 118 4.48 18.09 8.74
CA ASN A 118 4.88 19.47 8.42
C ASN A 118 6.30 19.57 7.88
N LYS A 119 7.24 18.74 8.38
CA LYS A 119 8.60 18.65 7.83
C LYS A 119 8.59 18.04 6.42
N LEU A 120 7.82 16.97 6.20
CA LEU A 120 7.67 16.33 4.89
C LEU A 120 7.07 17.30 3.86
N ASN A 121 5.99 17.99 4.22
CA ASN A 121 5.38 19.04 3.38
C ASN A 121 6.34 20.21 3.12
N LYS A 122 7.21 20.56 4.08
CA LYS A 122 8.22 21.60 3.88
C LYS A 122 9.31 21.13 2.91
N ILE A 123 9.74 19.88 2.98
CA ILE A 123 10.69 19.27 2.04
C ILE A 123 10.09 19.20 0.64
N GLU A 124 8.85 18.76 0.50
CA GLU A 124 8.12 18.74 -0.77
C GLU A 124 8.05 20.13 -1.40
N LYS A 125 7.66 21.15 -0.62
CA LYS A 125 7.63 22.55 -1.09
C LYS A 125 9.02 23.10 -1.44
N MET A 126 10.08 22.67 -0.75
CA MET A 126 11.46 23.03 -1.09
C MET A 126 11.88 22.40 -2.43
N ILE A 127 11.50 21.14 -2.67
CA ILE A 127 11.78 20.42 -3.92
C ILE A 127 11.00 21.03 -5.10
N GLU A 128 9.71 21.30 -4.94
CA GLU A 128 8.90 21.94 -6.00
C GLU A 128 9.45 23.32 -6.40
N ARG A 129 9.83 24.12 -5.40
CA ARG A 129 10.38 25.45 -5.64
C ARG A 129 11.72 25.37 -6.36
N ASN A 130 12.56 24.42 -6.00
CA ASN A 130 13.87 24.20 -6.59
C ASN A 130 13.78 23.67 -8.03
N ASN A 131 12.92 22.66 -8.28
CA ASN A 131 12.74 22.07 -9.61
C ASN A 131 12.24 23.08 -10.65
N LYS A 132 11.42 24.06 -10.24
CA LYS A 132 10.96 25.13 -11.14
C LYS A 132 12.09 26.05 -11.62
N PHE A 133 13.14 26.25 -10.81
CA PHE A 133 14.32 27.01 -11.21
C PHE A 133 15.23 26.20 -12.16
N TYR A 134 15.47 24.92 -11.86
CA TYR A 134 16.25 24.04 -12.75
C TYR A 134 15.61 23.90 -14.12
N CYS A 135 14.29 23.70 -14.20
CA CYS A 135 13.59 23.63 -15.50
C CYS A 135 13.73 24.93 -16.30
N ARG A 136 13.61 26.11 -15.65
CA ARG A 136 13.81 27.41 -16.33
C ARG A 136 15.24 27.57 -16.83
N PHE A 137 16.22 27.19 -16.02
CA PHE A 137 17.64 27.27 -16.37
C PHE A 137 18.00 26.39 -17.58
N VAL A 138 17.50 25.14 -17.60
CA VAL A 138 17.71 24.20 -18.70
C VAL A 138 17.14 24.72 -20.02
N ILE A 139 15.93 25.31 -19.99
CA ILE A 139 15.30 25.88 -21.19
C ILE A 139 16.12 27.07 -21.73
N THR A 140 16.52 27.99 -20.84
CA THR A 140 17.33 29.15 -21.26
C THR A 140 18.69 28.74 -21.81
N PHE A 141 19.33 27.73 -21.21
CA PHE A 141 20.62 27.24 -21.64
C PHE A 141 20.56 26.58 -23.02
N SER A 142 19.52 25.77 -23.27
CA SER A 142 19.27 25.16 -24.57
C SER A 142 19.12 26.22 -25.67
N LEU A 143 18.31 27.26 -25.43
CA LEU A 143 18.11 28.34 -26.39
C LEU A 143 19.40 29.11 -26.71
N VAL A 144 20.20 29.43 -25.69
CA VAL A 144 21.50 30.11 -25.88
C VAL A 144 22.48 29.24 -26.64
N SER A 145 22.53 27.94 -26.35
CA SER A 145 23.39 26.99 -27.07
C SER A 145 23.04 26.89 -28.55
N ILE A 146 21.75 26.95 -28.90
CA ILE A 146 21.29 26.91 -30.30
C ILE A 146 21.72 28.18 -31.05
N ILE A 147 21.59 29.35 -30.43
CA ILE A 147 22.04 30.64 -31.01
C ILE A 147 23.55 30.62 -31.23
N TYR A 148 24.29 30.07 -30.27
CA TYR A 148 25.75 29.97 -30.32
C TYR A 148 26.25 29.06 -31.45
N ILE A 149 25.62 27.91 -31.66
CA ILE A 149 25.97 26.99 -32.76
C ILE A 149 25.77 27.68 -34.12
N ASN A 150 24.69 28.45 -34.29
CA ASN A 150 24.45 29.21 -35.53
C ASN A 150 25.49 30.32 -35.76
N PHE A 151 25.94 30.99 -34.69
CA PHE A 151 26.96 32.03 -34.78
C PHE A 151 28.36 31.46 -35.13
N LEU A 152 28.69 30.25 -34.66
CA LEU A 152 29.94 29.55 -34.99
C LEU A 152 30.09 29.31 -36.50
N PHE A 153 29.01 28.87 -37.15
CA PHE A 153 29.03 28.49 -38.57
C PHE A 153 29.22 29.68 -39.54
N ASN A 154 28.90 30.91 -39.13
CA ASN A 154 28.82 32.06 -40.04
C ASN A 154 30.10 32.93 -40.12
N PHE A 155 31.04 32.79 -39.16
CA PHE A 155 32.28 33.59 -39.12
C PHE A 155 33.51 32.76 -38.66
N PRO A 156 34.46 32.41 -39.56
CA PRO A 156 35.40 31.31 -39.27
C PRO A 156 36.73 31.65 -38.55
N VAL A 157 37.24 32.90 -38.50
CA VAL A 157 38.66 33.11 -38.10
C VAL A 157 38.88 33.92 -36.80
N ILE A 158 38.08 34.95 -36.51
CA ILE A 158 38.19 35.74 -35.25
C ILE A 158 37.50 35.01 -34.06
N ASN A 159 36.78 33.92 -34.35
CA ASN A 159 35.82 33.29 -33.46
C ASN A 159 36.47 32.50 -32.32
N ASN A 160 37.56 31.76 -32.56
CA ASN A 160 38.05 30.75 -31.60
C ASN A 160 38.58 31.34 -30.27
N ILE A 161 39.15 32.55 -30.28
CA ILE A 161 39.67 33.19 -29.06
C ILE A 161 38.54 33.78 -28.22
N ILE A 162 37.61 34.50 -28.85
CA ILE A 162 36.42 35.07 -28.19
C ILE A 162 35.56 33.93 -27.59
N LEU A 163 35.55 32.79 -28.26
CA LEU A 163 34.79 31.60 -27.88
C LEU A 163 35.39 30.86 -26.67
N LEU A 164 36.71 30.77 -26.57
CA LEU A 164 37.39 30.27 -25.37
C LEU A 164 37.12 31.17 -24.16
N VAL A 165 37.19 32.49 -24.34
CA VAL A 165 36.92 33.46 -23.27
C VAL A 165 35.45 33.43 -22.85
N GLY A 166 34.52 33.37 -23.80
CA GLY A 166 33.08 33.28 -23.54
C GLY A 166 32.69 31.99 -22.79
N SER A 167 33.27 30.85 -23.18
CA SER A 167 33.04 29.56 -22.51
C SER A 167 33.56 29.57 -21.06
N LEU A 168 34.74 30.16 -20.82
CA LEU A 168 35.31 30.33 -19.48
C LEU A 168 34.44 31.21 -18.58
N ILE A 169 33.95 32.34 -19.10
CA ILE A 169 33.05 33.24 -18.36
C ILE A 169 31.74 32.54 -18.03
N PHE A 170 31.20 31.74 -18.97
CA PHE A 170 29.97 30.99 -18.76
C PHE A 170 30.12 29.89 -17.70
N LEU A 171 31.27 29.20 -17.69
CA LEU A 171 31.59 28.17 -16.71
C LEU A 171 31.75 28.78 -15.30
N ILE A 172 32.38 29.96 -15.20
CA ILE A 172 32.45 30.76 -13.97
C ILE A 172 31.06 31.18 -13.50
N PHE A 173 30.18 31.60 -14.41
CA PHE A 173 28.82 32.02 -14.07
C PHE A 173 27.99 30.86 -13.52
N ILE A 174 28.10 29.66 -14.12
CA ILE A 174 27.48 28.43 -13.61
C ILE A 174 27.98 28.08 -12.20
N LEU A 175 29.28 28.25 -11.94
CA LEU A 175 29.89 27.91 -10.66
C LEU A 175 29.47 28.89 -9.55
N ILE A 176 29.31 30.17 -9.89
CA ILE A 176 28.82 31.24 -9.00
C ILE A 176 27.32 31.09 -8.71
N TYR A 177 26.52 30.72 -9.69
CA TYR A 177 25.07 30.56 -9.53
C TYR A 177 24.65 29.19 -8.98
N LYS A 178 25.60 28.31 -8.62
CA LYS A 178 25.29 27.05 -7.94
C LYS A 178 24.59 27.35 -6.62
N PRO A 179 23.29 27.04 -6.46
CA PRO A 179 22.59 27.35 -5.22
C PRO A 179 23.21 26.53 -4.09
N LYS A 180 23.58 27.22 -3.00
CA LYS A 180 24.03 26.57 -1.75
C LYS A 180 22.94 25.58 -1.32
N SER A 181 23.23 24.29 -1.43
CA SER A 181 22.44 23.26 -0.77
C SER A 181 22.66 23.40 0.73
N PHE A 182 21.63 23.86 1.44
CA PHE A 182 21.44 23.54 2.85
C PHE A 182 20.57 22.30 2.94
#